data_AF-A0AAW2K6U6-F1
#
_entry.id   AF-A0AAW2K6U6-F1
#
_cell.length_a   1.000
_cell.length_b   1.000
_cell.length_c   1.000
_cell.angle_alpha   90.00
_cell.angle_beta   90.00
_cell.angle_gamma   90.00
#
_symmetry.space_group_name_H-M   'P 1'
#
loop_
_entity.id
_entity.type
_entity.pdbx_description
1 polymer ?
#
loop_
_entity_poly.entity_id
_entity_poly.type
_entity_poly.pdbx_seq_one_letter_code
_entity_poly.pdbx_strand_id
1 'polypeptide(L)'
;MNRSLTERERCLRLNAGLPKSFWVEAVSMACYLINILQQASLGGKVAEEVWIDNLVNFEHLRIFGCSAYVHVPSDERSKLDPKSKQCIFLGYKKGVKGYKVWDPAARKMVISRDAVFDEQSMREQHQN
;
A
#
# COMPACT_ATOMS: atom_id res chain seq x y z
N MET A 1 -9.27 19.69 -5.69
CA MET A 1 -8.52 18.65 -4.94
C MET A 1 -9.44 17.57 -4.35
N ASN A 2 -10.52 17.90 -3.64
CA ASN A 2 -11.36 16.89 -2.96
C ASN A 2 -12.09 15.95 -3.94
N ARG A 3 -12.70 16.48 -5.02
CA ARG A 3 -13.34 15.65 -6.06
C ARG A 3 -12.37 14.65 -6.70
N SER A 4 -11.17 15.11 -7.02
CA SER A 4 -10.14 14.30 -7.64
C SER A 4 -9.52 13.27 -6.69
N LEU A 5 -9.68 13.43 -5.38
CA LEU A 5 -9.23 12.46 -4.37
C LEU A 5 -10.27 11.34 -4.20
N THR A 6 -11.56 11.67 -4.17
CA THR A 6 -12.65 10.70 -4.10
C THR A 6 -12.71 9.82 -5.35
N GLU A 7 -12.45 10.38 -6.54
CA GLU A 7 -12.38 9.60 -7.77
C GLU A 7 -11.21 8.60 -7.73
N ARG A 8 -10.03 9.02 -7.25
CA ARG A 8 -8.87 8.13 -7.09
C ARG A 8 -9.08 7.05 -6.04
N GLU A 9 -9.66 7.39 -4.89
CA GLU A 9 -10.11 6.42 -3.88
C GLU A 9 -10.96 5.34 -4.53
N ARG A 10 -11.99 5.77 -5.27
CA ARG A 10 -12.94 4.86 -5.90
C ARG A 10 -12.25 3.95 -6.90
N CYS A 11 -11.36 4.48 -7.74
CA CYS A 11 -10.59 3.68 -8.68
C CYS A 11 -9.70 2.65 -7.97
N LEU A 12 -8.91 3.07 -6.97
CA LEU A 12 -8.03 2.17 -6.21
C LEU A 12 -8.82 1.04 -5.54
N ARG A 13 -9.92 1.41 -4.86
CA ARG A 13 -10.74 0.46 -4.12
C ARG A 13 -11.47 -0.52 -5.04
N LEU A 14 -12.06 -0.04 -6.14
CA LEU A 14 -12.76 -0.90 -7.10
C LEU A 14 -11.79 -1.82 -7.84
N ASN A 15 -10.62 -1.32 -8.24
CA ASN A 15 -9.56 -2.14 -8.84
C ASN A 15 -9.09 -3.25 -7.89
N ALA A 16 -8.98 -2.95 -6.60
CA ALA A 16 -8.64 -3.92 -5.56
C ALA A 16 -9.78 -4.90 -5.20
N GLY A 17 -10.98 -4.73 -5.75
CA GLY A 17 -12.15 -5.53 -5.36
C GLY A 17 -12.58 -5.33 -3.89
N LEU A 18 -12.20 -4.23 -3.25
CA LEU A 18 -12.40 -4.03 -1.82
C LEU A 18 -13.76 -3.39 -1.49
N PRO A 19 -14.41 -3.81 -0.38
CA PRO A 19 -15.67 -3.22 0.05
C PRO A 19 -15.49 -1.78 0.53
N LYS A 20 -16.58 -1.01 0.55
CA LYS A 20 -16.60 0.41 0.93
C LYS A 20 -16.03 0.68 2.33
N SER A 21 -15.98 -0.31 3.22
CA SER A 21 -15.35 -0.18 4.54
C SER A 21 -13.88 0.25 4.49
N PHE A 22 -13.16 -0.05 3.39
CA PHE A 22 -11.75 0.30 3.20
C PHE A 22 -11.52 1.66 2.53
N TRP A 23 -12.55 2.52 2.47
CA TRP A 23 -12.44 3.83 1.82
C TRP A 23 -11.35 4.70 2.46
N VAL A 24 -11.15 4.63 3.77
CA VAL A 24 -10.14 5.43 4.49
C VAL A 24 -8.73 5.05 4.02
N GLU A 25 -8.46 3.76 3.88
CA GLU A 25 -7.19 3.22 3.39
C GLU A 25 -6.95 3.62 1.93
N ALA A 26 -7.98 3.51 1.09
CA ALA A 26 -7.89 3.91 -0.31
C ALA A 26 -7.65 5.42 -0.48
N VAL A 27 -8.32 6.28 0.33
CA VAL A 27 -8.02 7.73 0.38
C VAL A 27 -6.59 7.98 0.82
N SER A 28 -6.13 7.30 1.88
CA SER A 28 -4.77 7.47 2.39
C SER A 28 -3.72 7.10 1.34
N MET A 29 -3.95 6.02 0.59
CA MET A 29 -3.07 5.62 -0.51
C MET A 29 -3.13 6.62 -1.67
N ALA A 30 -4.30 7.12 -2.03
CA ALA A 30 -4.44 8.15 -3.07
C ALA A 30 -3.68 9.43 -2.70
N CYS A 31 -3.80 9.91 -1.45
CA CYS A 31 -3.01 11.04 -0.96
C CYS A 31 -1.51 10.77 -1.02
N TYR A 32 -1.09 9.57 -0.61
CA TYR A 32 0.31 9.17 -0.66
C TYR A 32 0.88 9.21 -2.09
N LEU A 33 0.16 8.63 -3.05
CA LEU A 33 0.54 8.64 -4.46
C LEU A 33 0.56 10.05 -5.05
N ILE A 34 -0.42 10.90 -4.72
CA ILE A 34 -0.44 12.30 -5.18
C ILE A 34 0.81 13.03 -4.72
N ASN A 35 1.17 12.89 -3.44
CA ASN A 35 2.34 13.57 -2.88
C ASN A 35 3.62 13.13 -3.59
N ILE A 36 3.78 11.83 -3.85
CA ILE A 36 4.94 11.28 -4.58
C ILE A 36 4.98 11.76 -6.04
N LEU A 37 3.85 11.76 -6.74
CA LEU A 37 3.78 12.14 -8.15
C LEU A 37 4.00 13.64 -8.36
N GLN A 38 3.48 14.48 -7.46
CA GLN A 38 3.74 15.92 -7.50
C GLN A 38 5.24 16.22 -7.30
N GLN A 39 5.93 15.45 -6.46
CA GLN A 39 7.38 15.54 -6.34
C GLN A 39 8.10 15.19 -7.65
N ALA A 40 7.60 14.22 -8.43
CA ALA A 40 8.21 13.82 -9.70
C ALA A 40 7.95 14.81 -10.86
N SER A 41 6.78 15.47 -10.90
CA SER A 41 6.39 16.38 -11.99
C SER A 41 7.03 17.77 -11.93
N LEU A 42 7.63 18.16 -10.80
CA LEU A 42 8.24 19.48 -10.60
C LEU A 42 9.64 19.63 -11.21
N GLY A 43 10.09 18.68 -12.05
CA GLY A 43 11.29 18.81 -12.89
C GLY A 43 12.57 19.16 -12.13
N GLY A 44 12.66 18.78 -10.86
CA GLY A 44 13.78 19.12 -9.97
C GLY A 44 13.93 20.61 -9.63
N LYS A 45 13.01 21.52 -10.01
CA LYS A 45 13.21 22.98 -9.85
C LYS A 45 12.19 23.74 -9.00
N VAL A 46 11.07 23.13 -8.58
CA VAL A 46 10.01 23.86 -7.85
C VAL A 46 9.71 23.27 -6.45
N ALA A 47 10.54 22.35 -5.97
CA ALA A 47 10.49 21.87 -4.58
C ALA A 47 11.75 22.23 -3.78
N GLU A 48 12.58 23.15 -4.27
CA GLU A 48 13.94 23.35 -3.73
C GLU A 48 14.02 24.23 -2.47
N GLU A 49 12.94 24.83 -1.98
CA GLU A 49 13.01 25.62 -0.73
C GLU A 49 12.13 25.10 0.41
N VAL A 50 11.28 24.10 0.18
CA VAL A 50 10.33 23.66 1.21
C VAL A 50 10.29 22.13 1.35
N TRP A 51 11.39 21.53 1.79
CA TRP A 51 11.43 20.22 2.47
C TRP A 51 11.52 18.95 1.60
N ILE A 52 12.71 18.61 1.09
CA ILE A 52 13.43 17.32 1.32
C ILE A 52 14.29 16.91 0.12
N ASP A 53 15.58 16.81 0.41
CA ASP A 53 16.75 16.53 -0.41
C ASP A 53 16.91 15.03 -0.82
N ASN A 54 15.81 14.29 -0.98
CA ASN A 54 15.88 12.86 -1.31
C ASN A 54 15.19 12.57 -2.64
N LEU A 55 16.00 12.11 -3.61
CA LEU A 55 15.52 11.40 -4.79
C LEU A 55 14.43 10.41 -4.36
N VAL A 56 13.22 10.60 -4.90
CA VAL A 56 12.06 9.77 -4.60
C VAL A 56 12.39 8.33 -4.99
N ASN A 57 12.64 7.47 -4.00
CA ASN A 57 12.83 6.03 -4.25
C ASN A 57 11.44 5.42 -4.54
N PHE A 58 11.28 4.74 -5.68
CA PHE A 58 10.03 4.09 -6.06
C PHE A 58 10.03 2.58 -5.75
N GLU A 59 11.14 2.00 -5.29
CA GLU A 59 11.30 0.55 -5.04
C GLU A 59 10.34 0.02 -3.97
N HIS A 60 9.95 0.87 -3.01
CA HIS A 60 8.99 0.50 -1.96
C HIS A 60 7.53 0.66 -2.38
N LEU A 61 7.25 1.21 -3.56
CA LEU A 61 5.88 1.31 -4.06
C LEU A 61 5.32 -0.06 -4.37
N ARG A 62 4.08 -0.27 -3.91
CA ARG A 62 3.33 -1.51 -4.09
C ARG A 62 1.92 -1.24 -4.55
N ILE A 63 1.35 -2.18 -5.30
CA ILE A 63 -0.01 -2.09 -5.84
C ILE A 63 -1.03 -2.20 -4.71
N PHE A 64 -1.86 -1.18 -4.53
CA PHE A 64 -2.94 -1.20 -3.54
C PHE A 64 -3.89 -2.39 -3.78
N GLY A 65 -4.21 -3.13 -2.72
CA GLY A 65 -5.08 -4.29 -2.78
C GLY A 65 -4.41 -5.59 -3.19
N CYS A 66 -3.11 -5.60 -3.51
CA CYS A 66 -2.42 -6.84 -3.86
C CYS A 66 -2.29 -7.80 -2.67
N SER A 67 -2.06 -9.07 -2.98
CA SER A 67 -1.74 -10.10 -1.98
C SER A 67 -0.37 -9.82 -1.37
N ALA A 68 -0.31 -9.78 -0.04
CA ALA A 68 0.90 -9.56 0.73
C ALA A 68 1.09 -10.69 1.75
N TYR A 69 2.24 -11.34 1.74
CA TYR A 69 2.60 -12.39 2.67
C TYR A 69 3.46 -11.81 3.78
N VAL A 70 2.88 -11.71 4.98
CA VAL A 70 3.54 -11.15 6.16
C VAL A 70 4.12 -12.26 7.02
N HIS A 71 5.34 -12.06 7.52
CA HIS A 71 6.00 -13.02 8.39
C HIS A 71 5.25 -13.20 9.72
N VAL A 72 5.09 -14.46 10.14
CA VAL A 72 4.55 -14.81 11.47
C VAL A 72 5.72 -15.15 12.40
N PRO A 73 5.87 -14.45 13.55
CA PRO A 73 6.92 -14.72 14.52
C PRO A 73 6.92 -16.19 14.98
N SER A 74 8.10 -16.70 15.37
CA SER A 74 8.24 -18.05 15.92
C SER A 74 7.36 -18.29 17.14
N ASP A 75 7.14 -17.26 17.94
CA ASP A 75 6.46 -17.37 19.23
C ASP A 75 4.94 -17.50 19.07
N GLU A 76 4.41 -17.12 17.90
CA GLU A 76 3.00 -17.24 17.53
C GLU A 76 2.70 -18.50 16.70
N ARG A 77 3.68 -19.38 16.48
CA ARG A 77 3.55 -20.54 15.58
C ARG A 77 4.16 -21.81 16.16
N SER A 78 3.52 -22.95 15.93
CA SER A 78 4.04 -24.28 16.22
C SER A 78 4.97 -24.78 15.10
N LYS A 79 5.71 -25.86 15.34
CA LYS A 79 6.77 -26.39 14.43
C LYS A 79 6.30 -26.68 12.99
N LEU A 80 5.01 -26.90 12.78
CA LEU A 80 4.40 -27.20 11.47
C LEU A 80 3.47 -26.10 10.95
N ASP A 81 3.34 -24.98 11.67
CA ASP A 81 2.46 -23.90 11.26
C ASP A 81 3.08 -23.07 10.13
N PRO A 82 2.25 -22.45 9.26
CA PRO A 82 2.74 -21.57 8.21
C PRO A 82 3.61 -20.44 8.75
N LYS A 83 4.73 -20.17 8.07
CA LYS A 83 5.67 -19.10 8.45
C LYS A 83 5.22 -17.70 8.03
N SER A 84 4.18 -17.62 7.20
CA SER A 84 3.64 -16.37 6.68
C SER A 84 2.12 -16.43 6.61
N LYS A 85 1.46 -15.27 6.77
CA LYS A 85 0.03 -15.08 6.60
C LYS A 85 -0.24 -14.25 5.35
N GLN A 86 -1.16 -14.72 4.51
CA GLN A 86 -1.66 -13.95 3.38
C GLN A 86 -2.57 -12.83 3.89
N CYS A 87 -2.25 -11.62 3.49
CA CYS A 87 -2.92 -10.38 3.85
C CYS A 87 -3.16 -9.55 2.57
N ILE A 88 -3.91 -8.46 2.70
CA ILE A 88 -4.16 -7.51 1.62
C ILE A 88 -3.36 -6.24 1.89
N PHE A 89 -2.60 -5.75 0.91
CA PHE A 89 -1.88 -4.49 1.05
C PHE A 89 -2.81 -3.27 0.99
N LEU A 90 -2.72 -2.39 1.99
CA LEU A 90 -3.59 -1.23 2.15
C LEU A 90 -2.85 0.11 2.25
N GLY A 91 -1.53 0.13 2.01
CA GLY A 91 -0.71 1.35 1.98
C GLY A 91 0.35 1.41 3.08
N TYR A 92 0.72 2.62 3.48
CA TYR A 92 1.87 2.87 4.35
C TYR A 92 1.45 3.54 5.66
N LYS A 93 2.10 3.19 6.76
CA LYS A 93 1.89 3.89 8.03
C LYS A 93 2.76 5.15 8.09
N LYS A 94 2.16 6.30 8.36
CA LYS A 94 2.92 7.55 8.59
C LYS A 94 3.82 7.40 9.83
N GLY A 95 5.08 7.81 9.70
CA GLY A 95 6.06 7.83 10.79
C GLY A 95 6.72 6.48 11.11
N VAL A 96 6.38 5.40 10.40
CA VAL A 96 7.02 4.09 10.56
C VAL A 96 7.35 3.53 9.19
N LYS A 97 8.59 3.07 8.98
CA LYS A 97 8.93 2.25 7.81
C LYS A 97 8.19 0.92 7.99
N GLY A 98 7.04 0.77 7.36
CA GLY A 98 6.16 -0.40 7.52
C GLY A 98 4.92 -0.31 6.63
N TYR A 99 4.54 -1.46 6.10
CA TYR A 99 3.37 -1.67 5.26
C TYR A 99 2.15 -1.92 6.14
N LYS A 100 1.06 -1.22 5.82
CA LYS A 100 -0.25 -1.43 6.42
C LYS A 100 -0.96 -2.52 5.61
N VAL A 101 -1.27 -3.64 6.24
CA VAL A 101 -1.91 -4.80 5.60
C VAL A 101 -3.13 -5.27 6.40
N TRP A 102 -4.13 -5.81 5.72
CA TRP A 102 -5.31 -6.40 6.36
C TRP A 102 -5.22 -7.92 6.35
N ASP A 103 -5.35 -8.52 7.54
CA ASP A 103 -5.50 -9.96 7.71
C ASP A 103 -7.00 -10.30 7.63
N PRO A 104 -7.47 -10.96 6.56
CA PRO A 104 -8.88 -11.30 6.41
C PRO A 104 -9.33 -12.40 7.39
N ALA A 105 -8.42 -13.28 7.83
CA ALA A 105 -8.74 -14.37 8.75
C ALA A 105 -8.92 -13.84 10.18
N ALA A 106 -8.00 -12.99 10.64
CA ALA A 106 -8.09 -12.36 11.96
C ALA A 106 -8.94 -11.08 11.98
N ARG A 107 -9.40 -10.60 10.81
CA ARG A 107 -10.15 -9.35 10.63
C ARG A 107 -9.49 -8.16 11.34
N LYS A 108 -8.17 -8.05 11.19
CA LYS A 108 -7.38 -7.01 11.86
C LYS A 108 -6.38 -6.35 10.92
N MET A 109 -6.11 -5.08 11.21
CA MET A 109 -5.02 -4.35 10.59
C MET A 109 -3.69 -4.75 11.23
N VAL A 110 -2.69 -5.07 10.41
CA VAL A 110 -1.33 -5.37 10.84
C VAL A 110 -0.37 -4.39 10.17
N ILE A 111 0.67 -3.98 10.88
CA ILE A 111 1.76 -3.18 10.34
C ILE A 111 2.99 -4.08 10.33
N SER A 112 3.53 -4.37 9.15
CA SER A 112 4.73 -5.19 9.02
C SER A 112 5.81 -4.48 8.22
N ARG A 113 7.07 -4.67 8.61
CA ARG A 113 8.24 -4.27 7.80
C ARG A 113 8.55 -5.31 6.74
N ASP A 114 8.36 -6.57 7.09
CA ASP A 114 8.75 -7.72 6.28
C ASP A 114 7.49 -8.31 5.66
N ALA A 115 7.30 -8.02 4.38
CA ALA A 115 6.20 -8.51 3.58
C ALA A 115 6.69 -8.78 2.16
N VAL A 116 6.27 -9.92 1.60
CA VAL A 116 6.46 -10.26 0.19
C VAL A 116 5.15 -9.98 -0.54
N PHE A 117 5.21 -9.30 -1.68
CA PHE A 117 4.02 -8.87 -2.42
C PHE A 117 3.89 -9.67 -3.70
N ASP A 118 2.71 -10.26 -3.89
CA ASP A 118 2.32 -10.87 -5.15
C ASP A 118 1.44 -9.89 -5.91
N GLU A 119 2.08 -9.19 -6.84
CA GLU A 119 1.46 -8.17 -7.69
C GLU A 119 1.06 -8.71 -9.06
N GLN A 120 1.44 -9.94 -9.41
CA GLN A 120 1.24 -10.48 -10.76
C GLN A 120 -0.24 -10.60 -11.09
N SER A 121 -1.02 -11.15 -10.15
CA SER A 121 -2.47 -11.32 -10.33
C SER A 121 -3.22 -10.01 -10.59
N MET A 122 -2.70 -8.88 -10.09
CA MET A 122 -3.30 -7.55 -10.31
C MET A 122 -2.89 -6.94 -11.66
N ARG A 123 -1.77 -7.36 -12.24
CA ARG A 123 -1.29 -6.89 -13.55
C ARG A 123 -1.97 -7.66 -14.69
N GLU A 124 -2.23 -8.94 -14.49
CA GLU A 124 -2.87 -9.83 -15.48
C GLU A 124 -4.35 -9.48 -15.75
N GLN A 125 -5.05 -8.93 -14.76
CA GLN A 125 -6.45 -8.47 -14.90
C GLN A 125 -6.63 -7.33 -15.92
N HIS A 126 -5.55 -6.68 -16.35
CA HIS A 126 -5.58 -5.56 -17.31
C HIS A 126 -4.98 -5.90 -18.68
N GLN A 127 -4.60 -7.16 -18.93
CA GLN A 127 -4.05 -7.62 -20.22
C GLN A 127 -5.07 -8.37 -21.11
N ASN A 128 -6.32 -8.51 -20.66
CA ASN A 128 -7.41 -9.15 -21.41
C ASN A 128 -8.46 -8.14 -21.87
#